data_AF-A0A4Y2QXI4-F1
#
_entry.id   AF-A0A4Y2QXI4-F1
#
_cell.length_a   1.000
_cell.length_b   1.000
_cell.length_c   1.000
_cell.angle_alpha   90.00
_cell.angle_beta   90.00
_cell.angle_gamma   90.00
#
_symmetry.space_group_name_H-M   'P 1'
#
loop_
_entity.id
_entity.type
_entity.pdbx_description
1 polymer ?
#
loop_
_entity_poly.entity_id
_entity_poly.type
_entity_poly.pdbx_seq_one_letter_code
_entity_poly.pdbx_strand_id
1 'polypeptide(L)'
;MWKRDRVPNFISTFKRQRKETLSSKLRTVCSRCGIIDCKRHCPELNVYTAKPWMNLKVPKEVDQALEEILELVIEKHIYSWYSTLSKDDDFVQEIRVSLRFLFSSLLRRALQVDIVKLITEKAANALCKHLDCYLQAKNYHKPNFRMEETVLCFLGDKLHPALQNRQAELSYLRELTSNLLPFIVQQKYLNCRTATSLVREIFCGIVFLPVMDIIADP
;
A
#
# COMPACT_ATOMS: atom_id res chain seq x y z
N MET A 1 -36.86 8.78 -4.72
CA MET A 1 -35.56 9.50 -4.76
C MET A 1 -34.49 8.64 -4.12
N TRP A 2 -33.78 7.84 -4.90
CA TRP A 2 -32.64 7.07 -4.41
C TRP A 2 -31.44 8.02 -4.26
N LYS A 3 -30.96 8.23 -3.02
CA LYS A 3 -29.72 8.94 -2.74
C LYS A 3 -28.59 8.13 -3.38
N ARG A 4 -28.06 8.60 -4.51
CA ARG A 4 -26.99 7.92 -5.25
C ARG A 4 -25.66 8.25 -4.60
N ASP A 5 -25.08 7.29 -3.88
CA ASP A 5 -23.83 7.44 -3.13
C ASP A 5 -22.62 7.70 -4.04
N ARG A 6 -21.64 8.47 -3.51
CA ARG A 6 -20.35 8.71 -4.18
C ARG A 6 -19.55 7.41 -4.29
N VAL A 7 -18.69 7.32 -5.32
CA VAL A 7 -17.78 6.18 -5.53
C VAL A 7 -16.94 5.95 -4.26
N PRO A 8 -16.81 4.70 -3.78
CA PRO A 8 -16.16 4.43 -2.49
C PRO A 8 -14.70 4.93 -2.46
N ASN A 9 -14.35 5.73 -1.45
CA ASN A 9 -12.98 6.18 -1.23
C ASN A 9 -12.13 5.03 -0.66
N PHE A 10 -10.98 4.75 -1.27
CA PHE A 10 -9.99 3.82 -0.71
C PHE A 10 -9.46 4.27 0.66
N ILE A 11 -9.43 5.57 0.92
CA ILE A 11 -8.97 6.13 2.21
C ILE A 11 -9.90 5.70 3.37
N SER A 12 -11.22 5.58 3.15
CA SER A 12 -12.16 5.21 4.22
C SER A 12 -12.27 3.71 4.44
N THR A 13 -11.83 2.88 3.48
CA THR A 13 -11.84 1.41 3.60
C THR A 13 -10.71 0.85 4.46
N PHE A 14 -9.73 1.68 4.84
CA PHE A 14 -8.70 1.36 5.85
C PHE A 14 -9.23 1.44 7.31
N LYS A 15 -10.55 1.47 7.53
CA LYS A 15 -11.12 1.21 8.87
C LYS A 15 -10.86 -0.25 9.26
N ARG A 16 -9.76 -0.41 9.98
CA ARG A 16 -9.23 -1.63 10.60
C ARG A 16 -10.30 -2.35 11.43
N GLN A 17 -10.75 -3.52 10.99
CA GLN A 17 -11.23 -4.54 11.91
C GLN A 17 -10.00 -5.23 12.53
N ARG A 18 -9.59 -4.79 13.73
CA ARG A 18 -8.44 -5.37 14.43
C ARG A 18 -8.82 -6.75 14.96
N LYS A 19 -8.61 -7.80 14.16
CA LYS A 19 -8.53 -9.17 14.73
C LYS A 19 -7.23 -9.26 15.54
N GLU A 20 -7.34 -9.51 16.84
CA GLU A 20 -6.18 -9.75 17.71
C GLU A 20 -5.51 -11.07 17.32
N THR A 21 -4.43 -10.97 16.54
CA THR A 21 -3.59 -12.12 16.19
C THR A 21 -2.42 -12.26 17.16
N LEU A 22 -1.86 -13.46 17.30
CA LEU A 22 -0.66 -13.70 18.11
C LEU A 22 0.49 -12.74 17.73
N SER A 23 0.69 -12.50 16.42
CA SER A 23 1.65 -11.53 15.90
C SER A 23 1.38 -10.08 16.34
N SER A 24 0.11 -9.72 16.60
CA SER A 24 -0.24 -8.40 17.13
C SER A 24 0.09 -8.25 18.62
N LYS A 25 0.00 -9.33 19.41
CA LYS A 25 0.38 -9.36 20.83
C LYS A 25 1.91 -9.37 21.01
N LEU A 26 2.63 -10.08 20.15
CA LEU A 26 4.11 -10.10 20.17
C LEU A 26 4.74 -8.72 19.93
N ARG A 27 4.07 -7.84 19.16
CA ARG A 27 4.53 -6.46 18.92
C ARG A 27 4.45 -5.52 20.12
N THR A 28 3.74 -5.90 21.17
CA THR A 28 3.64 -5.10 22.41
C THR A 28 4.39 -5.72 23.59
N VAL A 29 5.07 -6.85 23.37
CA VAL A 29 5.93 -7.47 24.39
C VAL A 29 7.20 -6.64 24.58
N CYS A 30 7.50 -6.31 25.83
CA CYS A 30 8.74 -5.64 26.18
C CYS A 30 9.94 -6.60 26.09
N SER A 31 10.98 -6.20 25.34
CA SER A 31 12.22 -6.99 25.19
C SER A 31 13.02 -7.18 26.47
N ARG A 32 12.78 -6.37 27.53
CA ARG A 32 13.51 -6.51 28.81
C ARG A 32 12.76 -7.33 29.85
N CYS A 33 11.45 -7.15 29.99
CA CYS A 33 10.68 -7.82 31.04
C CYS A 33 9.68 -8.86 30.53
N GLY A 34 9.49 -9.00 29.22
CA GLY A 34 8.55 -9.98 28.64
C GLY A 34 7.06 -9.63 28.84
N ILE A 35 6.75 -8.49 29.47
CA ILE A 35 5.38 -8.07 29.75
C ILE A 35 4.79 -7.36 28.51
N ILE A 36 3.54 -7.68 28.20
CA ILE A 36 2.72 -7.04 27.16
C ILE A 36 2.34 -5.62 27.62
N ASP A 37 2.54 -4.61 26.77
CA ASP A 37 2.19 -3.20 27.01
C ASP A 37 2.90 -2.59 28.25
N CYS A 38 4.19 -2.88 28.42
CA CYS A 38 4.99 -2.30 29.48
C CYS A 38 5.17 -0.77 29.29
N LYS A 39 4.68 0.03 30.24
CA LYS A 39 4.85 1.50 30.23
C LYS A 39 6.24 1.99 30.70
N ARG A 40 7.07 1.09 31.24
CA ARG A 40 8.33 1.41 31.93
C ARG A 40 9.57 1.34 31.03
N HIS A 41 9.50 0.57 29.95
CA HIS A 41 10.61 0.34 29.03
C HIS A 41 10.15 0.56 27.59
N CYS A 42 10.96 1.26 26.78
CA CYS A 42 10.58 1.66 25.43
C CYS A 42 10.21 0.46 24.54
N PRO A 43 8.98 0.43 23.98
CA PRO A 43 8.55 -0.59 23.03
C PRO A 43 9.28 -0.50 21.67
N GLU A 44 10.02 0.58 21.39
CA GLU A 44 10.81 0.76 20.17
C GLU A 44 11.96 -0.25 20.02
N LEU A 45 12.39 -0.88 21.12
CA LEU A 45 13.39 -1.96 21.12
C LEU A 45 12.76 -3.36 20.98
N ASN A 46 11.48 -3.46 20.62
CA ASN A 46 10.86 -4.76 20.40
C ASN A 46 11.45 -5.46 19.17
N VAL A 47 12.06 -6.63 19.38
CA VAL A 47 12.65 -7.44 18.30
C VAL A 47 11.60 -7.77 17.23
N TYR A 48 10.33 -7.93 17.60
CA TYR A 48 9.23 -8.20 16.67
C TYR A 48 8.74 -6.99 15.88
N THR A 49 8.98 -5.77 16.37
CA THR A 49 8.73 -4.55 15.60
C THR A 49 9.91 -4.21 14.70
N ALA A 50 11.15 -4.50 15.12
CA ALA A 50 12.35 -4.29 14.32
C ALA A 50 12.57 -5.37 13.24
N LYS A 51 12.17 -6.63 13.51
CA LYS A 51 12.33 -7.78 12.61
C LYS A 51 10.98 -8.46 12.34
N PRO A 52 10.14 -7.89 11.47
CA PRO A 52 8.82 -8.42 11.17
C PRO A 52 8.84 -9.82 10.53
N TRP A 53 9.95 -10.32 10.01
CA TRP A 53 10.04 -11.70 9.53
C TRP A 53 10.08 -12.77 10.64
N MET A 54 10.32 -12.39 11.90
CA MET A 54 10.40 -13.34 13.03
C MET A 54 9.05 -14.01 13.30
N ASN A 55 8.96 -15.34 13.28
CA ASN A 55 7.70 -16.12 13.39
C ASN A 55 6.71 -15.88 12.24
N LEU A 56 7.21 -15.57 11.03
CA LEU A 56 6.38 -15.56 9.82
C LEU A 56 6.42 -16.96 9.22
N LYS A 57 5.26 -17.62 9.10
CA LYS A 57 5.14 -18.93 8.46
C LYS A 57 4.69 -18.70 7.02
N VAL A 58 5.56 -19.01 6.06
CA VAL A 58 5.34 -18.83 4.63
C VAL A 58 5.67 -20.15 3.93
N PRO A 59 4.94 -20.55 2.88
CA PRO A 59 5.36 -21.65 2.01
C PRO A 59 6.76 -21.39 1.44
N LYS A 60 7.55 -22.44 1.25
CA LYS A 60 8.95 -22.32 0.83
C LYS A 60 9.08 -21.67 -0.56
N GLU A 61 8.13 -21.97 -1.42
CA GLU A 61 8.07 -21.48 -2.81
C GLU A 61 7.90 -19.96 -2.83
N VAL A 62 7.08 -19.42 -1.93
CA VAL A 62 6.84 -17.97 -1.81
C VAL A 62 8.05 -17.28 -1.18
N ASP A 63 8.69 -17.89 -0.18
CA ASP A 63 9.90 -17.33 0.43
C ASP A 63 11.06 -17.25 -0.58
N GLN A 64 11.24 -18.30 -1.38
CA GLN A 64 12.25 -18.33 -2.45
C GLN A 64 11.96 -17.27 -3.52
N ALA A 65 10.72 -17.19 -4.02
CA ALA A 65 10.35 -16.19 -5.01
C ALA A 65 10.55 -14.75 -4.50
N LEU A 66 10.30 -14.50 -3.20
CA LEU A 66 10.55 -13.19 -2.60
C LEU A 66 12.06 -12.88 -2.49
N GLU A 67 12.90 -13.85 -2.16
CA GLU A 67 14.35 -13.66 -2.13
C GLU A 67 14.91 -13.39 -3.53
N GLU A 68 14.44 -14.12 -4.55
CA GLU A 68 14.82 -13.89 -5.95
C GLU A 68 14.43 -12.46 -6.41
N ILE A 69 13.21 -12.02 -6.09
CA ILE A 69 12.78 -10.64 -6.38
C ILE A 69 13.68 -9.62 -5.67
N LEU A 70 14.02 -9.86 -4.40
CA LEU A 70 14.89 -8.98 -3.63
C LEU A 70 16.27 -8.86 -4.27
N GLU A 71 16.86 -9.98 -4.65
CA GLU A 71 18.17 -10.01 -5.31
C GLU A 71 18.14 -9.28 -6.65
N LEU A 72 17.11 -9.51 -7.48
CA LEU A 72 16.92 -8.83 -8.76
C LEU A 72 16.78 -7.31 -8.59
N VAL A 73 16.04 -6.85 -7.58
CA VAL A 73 15.90 -5.41 -7.31
C VAL A 73 17.24 -4.81 -6.92
N ILE A 74 17.99 -5.49 -6.04
CA ILE A 74 19.28 -5.00 -5.57
C ILE A 74 20.29 -4.96 -6.74
N GLU A 75 20.37 -6.02 -7.53
CA GLU A 75 21.29 -6.13 -8.67
C GLU A 75 20.99 -5.07 -9.74
N LYS A 76 19.74 -4.98 -10.18
CA LYS A 76 19.37 -4.10 -11.31
C LYS A 76 19.27 -2.64 -10.92
N HIS A 77 18.79 -2.32 -9.73
CA HIS A 77 18.45 -0.95 -9.36
C HIS A 77 19.40 -0.31 -8.35
N ILE A 78 20.21 -1.07 -7.61
CA ILE A 78 21.13 -0.52 -6.62
C ILE A 78 22.57 -0.66 -7.11
N TYR A 79 23.00 -1.90 -7.39
CA TYR A 79 24.37 -2.14 -7.83
C TYR A 79 24.70 -1.43 -9.15
N SER A 80 23.73 -1.27 -10.05
CA SER A 80 23.93 -0.59 -11.34
C SER A 80 24.49 0.84 -11.27
N TRP A 81 24.25 1.57 -10.17
CA TRP A 81 24.82 2.91 -9.97
C TRP A 81 25.73 2.99 -8.74
N TYR A 82 25.45 2.20 -7.69
CA TYR A 82 26.20 2.27 -6.44
C TYR A 82 27.62 1.72 -6.58
N SER A 83 27.83 0.69 -7.42
CA SER A 83 29.17 0.14 -7.67
C SER A 83 30.15 1.15 -8.25
N THR A 84 29.62 2.21 -8.87
CA THR A 84 30.41 3.31 -9.45
C THR A 84 30.81 4.35 -8.39
N LEU A 85 30.08 4.43 -7.27
CA LEU A 85 30.28 5.42 -6.21
C LEU A 85 31.12 4.90 -5.04
N SER A 86 30.86 3.66 -4.58
CA SER A 86 31.61 3.03 -3.49
C SER A 86 31.67 1.52 -3.66
N LYS A 87 32.67 0.90 -3.01
CA LYS A 87 32.83 -0.56 -2.93
C LYS A 87 32.31 -1.14 -1.61
N ASP A 88 31.81 -0.31 -0.70
CA ASP A 88 31.34 -0.73 0.61
C ASP A 88 29.95 -1.37 0.52
N ASP A 89 29.83 -2.65 0.89
CA ASP A 89 28.53 -3.34 0.83
C ASP A 89 27.56 -2.96 1.95
N ASP A 90 28.01 -2.21 2.96
CA ASP A 90 27.21 -1.86 4.16
C ASP A 90 25.88 -1.18 3.80
N PHE A 91 25.92 -0.21 2.88
CA PHE A 91 24.72 0.47 2.41
C PHE A 91 23.74 -0.48 1.71
N VAL A 92 24.27 -1.40 0.89
CA VAL A 92 23.45 -2.38 0.17
C VAL A 92 22.80 -3.35 1.16
N GLN A 93 23.52 -3.75 2.22
CA GLN A 93 22.96 -4.56 3.30
C GLN A 93 21.86 -3.83 4.06
N GLU A 94 22.01 -2.53 4.34
CA GLU A 94 20.94 -1.74 4.96
C GLU A 94 19.67 -1.67 4.09
N ILE A 95 19.83 -1.55 2.76
CA ILE A 95 18.70 -1.60 1.83
C ILE A 95 18.08 -2.99 1.83
N ARG A 96 18.87 -4.07 1.79
CA ARG A 96 18.37 -5.46 1.84
C ARG A 96 17.52 -5.68 3.09
N VAL A 97 18.00 -5.25 4.27
CA VAL A 97 17.26 -5.33 5.54
C VAL A 97 15.98 -4.51 5.49
N SER A 98 16.01 -3.32 4.88
CA SER A 98 14.85 -2.44 4.73
C SER A 98 13.79 -3.02 3.79
N LEU A 99 14.19 -3.61 2.66
CA LEU A 99 13.27 -4.29 1.75
C LEU A 99 12.68 -5.55 2.40
N ARG A 100 13.50 -6.37 3.08
CA ARG A 100 13.01 -7.54 3.81
C ARG A 100 11.99 -7.15 4.89
N PHE A 101 12.22 -6.03 5.57
CA PHE A 101 11.26 -5.45 6.51
C PHE A 101 9.94 -5.10 5.84
N LEU A 102 10.00 -4.45 4.68
CA LEU A 102 8.84 -4.03 3.90
C LEU A 102 8.03 -5.25 3.44
N PHE A 103 8.67 -6.23 2.79
CA PHE A 103 7.98 -7.42 2.28
C PHE A 103 7.37 -8.26 3.39
N SER A 104 8.09 -8.51 4.48
CA SER A 104 7.53 -9.25 5.62
C SER A 104 6.37 -8.50 6.31
N SER A 105 6.42 -7.17 6.35
CA SER A 105 5.33 -6.34 6.87
C SER A 105 4.09 -6.39 5.98
N LEU A 106 4.26 -6.40 4.66
CA LEU A 106 3.18 -6.57 3.68
C LEU A 106 2.60 -7.98 3.74
N LEU A 107 3.44 -9.01 3.73
CA LEU A 107 3.03 -10.41 3.74
C LEU A 107 2.24 -10.75 4.99
N ARG A 108 2.66 -10.28 6.17
CA ARG A 108 1.87 -10.43 7.41
C ARG A 108 0.47 -9.87 7.30
N ARG A 109 0.26 -8.81 6.51
CA ARG A 109 -1.06 -8.22 6.33
C ARG A 109 -1.85 -8.94 5.28
N ALA A 110 -1.21 -9.32 4.17
CA ALA A 110 -1.83 -10.17 3.16
C ALA A 110 -2.40 -11.45 3.80
N LEU A 111 -1.64 -12.10 4.69
CA LEU A 111 -2.09 -13.27 5.44
C LEU A 111 -3.20 -13.00 6.47
N GLN A 112 -3.40 -11.74 6.88
CA GLN A 112 -4.50 -11.35 7.78
C GLN A 112 -5.77 -10.95 7.02
N VAL A 113 -5.67 -10.72 5.71
CA VAL A 113 -6.82 -10.38 4.88
C VAL A 113 -7.57 -11.65 4.54
N ASP A 114 -8.86 -11.66 4.88
CA ASP A 114 -9.77 -12.72 4.46
C ASP A 114 -10.09 -12.53 2.98
N ILE A 115 -9.44 -13.34 2.14
CA ILE A 115 -9.53 -13.26 0.68
C ILE A 115 -10.96 -13.50 0.21
N VAL A 116 -11.67 -14.45 0.84
CA VAL A 116 -13.06 -14.77 0.49
C VAL A 116 -13.94 -13.55 0.77
N LYS A 117 -13.84 -12.99 1.97
CA LYS A 117 -14.58 -11.76 2.33
C LYS A 117 -14.21 -10.57 1.45
N LEU A 118 -12.92 -10.43 1.09
CA LEU A 118 -12.47 -9.37 0.18
C LEU A 118 -13.13 -9.49 -1.20
N ILE A 119 -13.18 -10.70 -1.75
CA ILE A 119 -13.76 -10.95 -3.07
C ILE A 119 -15.28 -10.78 -3.03
N THR A 120 -15.97 -11.43 -2.08
CA THR A 120 -17.44 -11.46 -2.05
C THR A 120 -18.06 -10.12 -1.63
N GLU A 121 -17.46 -9.40 -0.68
CA GLU A 121 -18.05 -8.16 -0.17
C GLU A 121 -17.49 -6.91 -0.82
N LYS A 122 -16.19 -6.85 -1.15
CA LYS A 122 -15.57 -5.61 -1.65
C LYS A 122 -15.40 -5.65 -3.17
N ALA A 123 -14.76 -6.68 -3.71
CA ALA A 123 -14.48 -6.76 -5.14
C ALA A 123 -15.76 -6.93 -5.96
N ALA A 124 -16.64 -7.86 -5.57
CA ALA A 124 -17.90 -8.09 -6.26
C ALA A 124 -18.80 -6.84 -6.22
N ASN A 125 -18.93 -6.18 -5.07
CA ASN A 125 -19.70 -4.95 -4.96
C ASN A 125 -19.10 -3.79 -5.77
N ALA A 126 -17.76 -3.66 -5.81
CA ALA A 126 -17.09 -2.66 -6.63
C ALA A 126 -17.31 -2.94 -8.13
N LEU A 127 -17.19 -4.20 -8.56
CA LEU A 127 -17.43 -4.61 -9.94
C LEU A 127 -18.89 -4.39 -10.35
N CYS A 128 -19.85 -4.77 -9.51
CA CYS A 128 -21.28 -4.53 -9.77
C CYS A 128 -21.57 -3.04 -9.89
N LYS A 129 -20.97 -2.19 -9.05
CA LYS A 129 -21.10 -0.72 -9.17
C LYS A 129 -20.48 -0.20 -10.46
N HIS A 130 -19.31 -0.71 -10.84
CA HIS A 130 -18.65 -0.31 -12.09
C HIS A 130 -19.50 -0.69 -13.31
N LEU A 131 -20.03 -1.91 -13.33
CA LEU A 131 -20.94 -2.39 -14.38
C LEU A 131 -22.25 -1.60 -14.41
N ASP A 132 -22.85 -1.30 -13.26
CA ASP A 132 -24.07 -0.50 -13.18
C ASP A 132 -23.83 0.94 -13.67
N CYS A 133 -22.71 1.56 -13.28
CA CYS A 133 -22.31 2.87 -13.81
C CYS A 133 -22.09 2.84 -15.33
N TYR A 134 -21.42 1.81 -15.84
CA TYR A 134 -21.19 1.64 -17.28
C TYR A 134 -22.50 1.45 -18.06
N LEU A 135 -23.40 0.59 -17.59
CA LEU A 135 -24.70 0.36 -18.23
C LEU A 135 -25.58 1.62 -18.19
N GLN A 136 -25.58 2.35 -17.08
CA GLN A 136 -26.31 3.62 -16.97
C GLN A 136 -25.75 4.69 -17.92
N ALA A 137 -24.43 4.80 -18.06
CA ALA A 137 -23.80 5.71 -19.01
C ALA A 137 -24.09 5.33 -20.47
N LYS A 138 -24.06 4.03 -20.80
CA LYS A 138 -24.45 3.52 -22.13
C LYS A 138 -25.91 3.81 -22.46
N ASN A 139 -26.82 3.76 -21.49
CA ASN A 139 -28.23 4.11 -21.71
C ASN A 139 -28.45 5.63 -21.85
N TYR A 140 -27.53 6.46 -21.35
CA TYR A 140 -27.54 7.92 -21.49
C TYR A 140 -26.80 8.41 -22.74
N HIS A 141 -26.45 7.50 -23.65
CA HIS A 141 -25.57 7.75 -24.79
C HIS A 141 -26.06 8.90 -25.66
N LYS A 142 -25.22 9.95 -25.77
CA LYS A 142 -25.38 11.03 -26.74
C LYS A 142 -24.59 10.66 -28.00
N PRO A 143 -25.20 10.68 -29.19
CA PRO A 143 -24.60 10.15 -30.43
C PRO A 143 -23.31 10.84 -30.90
N ASN A 144 -22.91 11.96 -30.29
CA ASN A 144 -21.74 12.74 -30.69
C ASN A 144 -20.53 12.66 -29.72
N PHE A 145 -20.63 11.90 -28.62
CA PHE A 145 -19.56 11.82 -27.61
C PHE A 145 -18.95 10.42 -27.56
N ARG A 146 -17.64 10.32 -27.28
CA ARG A 146 -17.02 9.02 -27.02
C ARG A 146 -17.54 8.44 -25.70
N MET A 147 -17.44 7.12 -25.53
CA MET A 147 -18.02 6.44 -24.36
C MET A 147 -17.42 6.98 -23.04
N GLU A 148 -16.14 7.35 -23.02
CA GLU A 148 -15.46 7.93 -21.86
C GLU A 148 -16.05 9.30 -21.49
N GLU A 149 -16.30 10.14 -22.49
CA GLU A 149 -16.89 11.48 -22.32
C GLU A 149 -18.34 11.40 -21.85
N THR A 150 -19.11 10.43 -22.36
CA THR A 150 -20.49 10.19 -21.90
C THR A 150 -20.55 9.73 -20.45
N VAL A 151 -19.60 8.87 -20.02
CA VAL A 151 -19.47 8.42 -18.62
C VAL A 151 -19.11 9.59 -17.70
N LEU A 152 -18.17 10.45 -18.10
CA LEU A 152 -17.78 11.65 -17.35
C LEU A 152 -18.95 12.64 -17.22
N CYS A 153 -19.67 12.91 -18.31
CA CYS A 153 -20.87 13.76 -18.29
C CYS A 153 -22.00 13.17 -17.42
N PHE A 154 -22.17 11.84 -17.44
CA PHE A 154 -23.17 11.16 -16.65
C PHE A 154 -22.86 11.19 -15.14
N LEU A 155 -21.59 11.00 -14.78
CA LEU A 155 -21.15 11.00 -13.38
C LEU A 155 -21.10 12.41 -12.79
N GLY A 156 -20.72 13.43 -13.57
CA GLY A 156 -20.75 14.85 -13.16
C GLY A 156 -20.19 15.06 -11.75
N ASP A 157 -21.02 15.58 -10.84
CA ASP A 157 -20.67 15.89 -9.44
C ASP A 157 -20.33 14.66 -8.57
N LYS A 158 -20.48 13.44 -9.09
CA LYS A 158 -20.14 12.18 -8.38
C LYS A 158 -18.78 11.63 -8.73
N LEU A 159 -18.03 12.30 -9.60
CA LEU A 159 -16.65 11.93 -9.91
C LEU A 159 -15.81 11.93 -8.63
N HIS A 160 -14.99 10.89 -8.49
CA HIS A 160 -14.06 10.80 -7.37
C HIS A 160 -13.08 11.99 -7.44
N PRO A 161 -12.68 12.63 -6.32
CA PRO A 161 -11.83 13.81 -6.34
C PRO A 161 -10.51 13.63 -7.11
N ALA A 162 -9.95 12.42 -7.07
CA ALA A 162 -8.75 12.06 -7.83
C ALA A 162 -8.92 12.11 -9.36
N LEU A 163 -10.15 12.00 -9.88
CA LEU A 163 -10.44 12.01 -11.31
C LEU A 163 -10.71 13.42 -11.88
N GLN A 164 -10.71 14.45 -11.04
CA GLN A 164 -11.02 15.82 -11.49
C GLN A 164 -9.86 16.47 -12.25
N ASN A 165 -8.63 16.28 -11.78
CA ASN A 165 -7.43 16.75 -12.44
C ASN A 165 -6.19 16.00 -11.93
N ARG A 166 -5.10 16.02 -12.70
CA ARG A 166 -3.84 15.34 -12.35
C ARG A 166 -3.24 15.81 -11.02
N GLN A 167 -3.46 17.07 -10.65
CA GLN A 167 -2.98 17.60 -9.37
C GLN A 167 -3.76 17.05 -8.17
N ALA A 168 -5.06 16.84 -8.31
CA ALA A 168 -5.95 16.27 -7.31
C ALA A 168 -5.71 14.76 -7.18
N GLU A 169 -5.41 14.08 -8.29
CA GLU A 169 -4.92 12.71 -8.28
C GLU A 169 -3.63 12.57 -7.47
N LEU A 170 -2.62 13.39 -7.78
CA LEU A 170 -1.35 13.40 -7.04
C LEU A 170 -1.56 13.73 -5.56
N SER A 171 -2.44 14.67 -5.25
CA SER A 171 -2.75 15.03 -3.86
C SER A 171 -3.42 13.87 -3.12
N TYR A 172 -4.34 13.15 -3.78
CA TYR A 172 -4.97 11.96 -3.24
C TYR A 172 -3.96 10.82 -3.00
N LEU A 173 -3.07 10.58 -3.98
CA LEU A 173 -2.03 9.56 -3.86
C LEU A 173 -0.99 9.90 -2.78
N ARG A 174 -0.66 11.18 -2.59
CA ARG A 174 0.19 11.63 -1.47
C ARG A 174 -0.45 11.35 -0.12
N GLU A 175 -1.74 11.59 0.02
CA GLU A 175 -2.46 11.32 1.27
C GLU A 175 -2.58 9.82 1.52
N LEU A 176 -2.88 9.04 0.48
CA LEU A 176 -2.84 7.58 0.53
C LEU A 176 -1.45 7.08 0.97
N THR A 177 -0.39 7.57 0.34
CA THR A 177 1.00 7.21 0.66
C THR A 177 1.39 7.63 2.07
N SER A 178 0.91 8.79 2.55
CA SER A 178 1.15 9.24 3.94
C SER A 178 0.50 8.29 4.95
N ASN A 179 -0.69 7.79 4.65
CA ASN A 179 -1.36 6.78 5.46
C ASN A 179 -0.67 5.42 5.37
N LEU A 180 -0.01 5.12 4.25
CA LEU A 180 0.78 3.91 4.03
C LEU A 180 2.22 3.99 4.58
N LEU A 181 2.74 5.18 4.88
CA LEU A 181 4.14 5.36 5.28
C LEU A 181 4.52 4.64 6.58
N PRO A 182 3.72 4.72 7.67
CA PRO A 182 4.01 4.05 8.95
C PRO A 182 4.09 2.53 8.84
N PHE A 183 3.65 2.02 7.70
CA PHE A 183 3.49 0.63 7.41
C PHE A 183 4.56 0.06 6.48
N ILE A 184 5.13 0.91 5.64
CA ILE A 184 6.13 0.58 4.63
C ILE A 184 7.53 0.84 5.19
N VAL A 185 7.67 1.89 5.99
CA VAL A 185 8.95 2.40 6.50
C VAL A 185 9.14 2.02 7.97
N GLN A 186 10.37 1.68 8.37
CA GLN A 186 10.72 1.42 9.77
C GLN A 186 10.49 2.67 10.62
N GLN A 187 9.98 2.50 11.85
CA GLN A 187 9.65 3.62 12.75
C GLN A 187 10.83 4.57 13.00
N LYS A 188 12.07 4.06 13.01
CA LYS A 188 13.28 4.87 13.16
C LYS A 188 13.42 5.97 12.10
N TYR A 189 12.92 5.77 10.88
CA TYR A 189 12.97 6.77 9.81
C TYR A 189 11.72 7.65 9.75
N LEU A 190 10.64 7.31 10.46
CA LEU A 190 9.41 8.11 10.52
C LEU A 190 9.58 9.42 11.30
N ASN A 191 10.58 9.49 12.18
CA ASN A 191 10.87 10.67 12.99
C ASN A 191 11.56 11.80 12.18
N CYS A 192 12.10 11.49 10.99
CA CYS A 192 12.73 12.47 10.12
C CYS A 192 11.76 12.98 9.06
N ARG A 193 11.27 14.22 9.20
CA ARG A 193 10.32 14.85 8.26
C ARG A 193 10.81 14.86 6.82
N THR A 194 12.10 15.09 6.61
CA THR A 194 12.70 15.14 5.28
C THR A 194 12.68 13.76 4.64
N ALA A 195 13.09 12.73 5.37
CA ALA A 195 13.07 11.35 4.89
C ALA A 195 11.63 10.89 4.59
N THR A 196 10.68 11.19 5.47
CA THR A 196 9.27 10.81 5.24
C THR A 196 8.66 11.50 4.03
N SER A 197 8.98 12.78 3.82
CA SER A 197 8.48 13.53 2.66
C SER A 197 9.08 13.02 1.36
N LEU A 198 10.40 12.75 1.36
CA LEU A 198 11.10 12.21 0.21
C LEU A 198 10.57 10.83 -0.18
N VAL A 199 10.43 9.92 0.78
CA VAL A 199 9.86 8.59 0.54
C VAL A 199 8.42 8.71 0.01
N ARG A 200 7.61 9.62 0.57
CA ARG A 200 6.25 9.84 0.08
C ARG A 200 6.22 10.27 -1.38
N GLU A 201 7.04 11.25 -1.77
CA GLU A 201 7.07 11.72 -3.16
C GLU A 201 7.59 10.63 -4.11
N ILE A 202 8.58 9.84 -3.69
CA ILE A 202 9.08 8.69 -4.47
C ILE A 202 7.97 7.66 -4.70
N PHE A 203 7.29 7.21 -3.65
CA PHE A 203 6.22 6.22 -3.79
C PHE A 203 5.03 6.77 -4.58
N CYS A 204 4.65 8.02 -4.36
CA CYS A 204 3.57 8.65 -5.10
C CYS A 204 3.90 8.76 -6.59
N GLY A 205 5.04 9.34 -6.94
CA GLY A 205 5.39 9.68 -8.32
C GLY A 205 5.94 8.51 -9.15
N ILE A 206 6.77 7.65 -8.55
CA ILE A 206 7.47 6.58 -9.28
C ILE A 206 6.69 5.27 -9.25
N VAL A 207 5.95 5.00 -8.17
CA VAL A 207 5.28 3.70 -7.99
C VAL A 207 3.79 3.81 -8.25
N PHE A 208 3.07 4.63 -7.50
CA PHE A 208 1.61 4.63 -7.57
C PHE A 208 1.08 5.28 -8.83
N LEU A 209 1.67 6.40 -9.27
CA LEU A 209 1.20 7.10 -10.45
C LEU A 209 1.27 6.22 -11.73
N PRO A 210 2.40 5.57 -12.07
CA PRO A 210 2.46 4.73 -13.26
C PRO A 210 1.60 3.48 -13.13
N VAL A 211 1.49 2.91 -11.92
CA VAL A 211 0.61 1.76 -11.68
C VAL A 211 -0.85 2.13 -11.91
N MET A 212 -1.29 3.32 -11.47
CA MET A 212 -2.65 3.79 -11.73
C MET A 212 -2.89 4.05 -13.21
N ASP A 213 -1.91 4.64 -13.91
CA ASP A 213 -2.00 4.88 -15.35
C ASP A 213 -2.12 3.53 -16.12
N ILE A 214 -1.36 2.50 -15.74
CA ILE A 214 -1.44 1.15 -16.33
C ILE A 214 -2.79 0.48 -16.03
N ILE A 215 -3.32 0.61 -14.81
CA ILE A 215 -4.61 0.00 -14.44
C ILE A 215 -5.77 0.71 -15.14
N ALA A 216 -5.62 2.01 -15.41
CA ALA A 216 -6.63 2.82 -16.06
C ALA A 216 -6.64 2.68 -17.59
N ASP A 217 -5.59 2.12 -18.20
CA ASP A 217 -5.50 1.83 -19.63
C ASP A 217 -6.01 0.38 -19.89
N PRO A 218 -7.23 0.21 -20.44
CA PRO A 218 -7.87 -1.11 -20.59
C PRO A 218 -7.28 -2.01 -21.69
#